data_AF-A0A3D1IH08-F1
#
_entry.id   AF-A0A3D1IH08-F1
#
_cell.length_a   1.000
_cell.length_b   1.000
_cell.length_c   1.000
_cell.angle_alpha   90.00
_cell.angle_beta   90.00
_cell.angle_gamma   90.00
#
_symmetry.space_group_name_H-M   'P 1'
#
loop_
_entity.id
_entity.type
_entity.pdbx_description
1 polymer ?
#
loop_
_entity_poly.entity_id
_entity_poly.type
_entity_poly.pdbx_seq_one_letter_code
_entity_poly.pdbx_strand_id
1 'polypeptide(L)'
;MLDTVFWPLVKIVVLLNAVMISVTFMTLLERKVIAWAQSRLGPMRVGPYGVLQAFADPIKLMTKEDITPANADKVMFTLAPILSLVPAFVVFAVIPFGSDPLYYVADINVGLLFIISVTSIGVYGIILAGWASNSKYPLLAGLRASAQLISYEIAVTMTLVSVILTAGTLSMV
;
A
#
# COMPACT_ATOMS: atom_id res chain seq x y z
N MET A 1 12.36 -10.47 -27.18
CA MET A 1 11.13 -9.70 -26.83
C MET A 1 10.21 -10.48 -25.91
N LEU A 2 9.92 -11.77 -26.16
CA LEU A 2 9.11 -12.57 -25.23
C LEU A 2 9.80 -12.78 -23.88
N ASP A 3 11.09 -13.15 -23.85
CA ASP A 3 11.82 -13.37 -22.59
C ASP A 3 11.95 -12.10 -21.74
N THR A 4 12.10 -10.95 -22.38
CA THR A 4 12.21 -9.63 -21.74
C THR A 4 10.89 -9.16 -21.10
N VAL A 5 9.75 -9.71 -21.51
CA VAL A 5 8.43 -9.37 -20.94
C VAL A 5 7.94 -10.47 -20.01
N PHE A 6 8.18 -11.73 -20.36
CA PHE A 6 7.69 -12.89 -19.63
C PHE A 6 8.27 -12.97 -18.22
N TRP A 7 9.60 -12.86 -18.07
CA TRP A 7 10.24 -12.97 -16.75
C TRP A 7 9.85 -11.85 -15.78
N PRO A 8 9.83 -10.56 -16.18
CA PRO A 8 9.30 -9.50 -15.31
C PRO A 8 7.84 -9.71 -14.93
N LEU A 9 7.00 -10.20 -15.84
CA LEU A 9 5.59 -10.43 -15.56
C LEU A 9 5.40 -11.54 -14.52
N VAL A 10 6.16 -12.64 -14.62
CA VAL A 10 6.17 -13.69 -13.58
C VAL A 10 6.59 -13.13 -12.23
N LYS A 11 7.66 -12.32 -12.18
CA LYS A 11 8.11 -11.67 -10.93
C LYS A 11 7.03 -10.78 -10.33
N ILE A 12 6.37 -9.95 -11.14
CA ILE A 12 5.28 -9.06 -10.70
C ILE A 12 4.14 -9.88 -10.10
N VAL A 13 3.71 -10.97 -10.76
CA VAL A 13 2.62 -11.83 -10.25
C VAL A 13 3.00 -12.47 -8.93
N VAL A 14 4.22 -12.99 -8.80
CA VAL A 14 4.71 -13.60 -7.56
C VAL A 14 4.79 -12.56 -6.45
N LEU A 15 5.36 -11.39 -6.73
CA LEU A 15 5.51 -10.30 -5.77
C LEU A 15 4.15 -9.78 -5.28
N LEU A 16 3.20 -9.56 -6.19
CA LEU A 16 1.87 -9.07 -5.84
C LEU A 16 1.14 -10.07 -4.92
N ASN A 17 1.17 -11.37 -5.25
CA ASN A 17 0.58 -12.40 -4.41
C ASN A 17 1.28 -12.49 -3.04
N ALA A 18 2.61 -12.40 -3.01
CA ALA A 18 3.37 -12.42 -1.76
C ALA A 18 3.02 -11.24 -0.85
N VAL A 19 2.89 -10.03 -1.42
CA VAL A 19 2.47 -8.82 -0.68
C VAL A 19 1.03 -8.96 -0.17
N MET A 20 0.09 -9.45 -0.99
CA MET A 20 -1.29 -9.63 -0.55
C MET A 20 -1.41 -10.65 0.60
N ILE A 21 -0.69 -11.76 0.51
CA ILE A 21 -0.66 -12.78 1.57
C ILE A 21 -0.03 -12.19 2.84
N SER A 22 1.12 -11.50 2.71
CA SER A 22 1.83 -10.95 3.86
C SER A 22 0.99 -9.91 4.60
N VAL A 23 0.32 -8.99 3.89
CA VAL A 23 -0.58 -7.98 4.47
C VAL A 23 -1.72 -8.66 5.23
N THR A 24 -2.34 -9.68 4.64
CA THR A 24 -3.45 -10.41 5.27
C THR A 24 -3.01 -11.03 6.60
N PHE A 25 -1.83 -11.66 6.65
CA PHE A 25 -1.29 -12.20 7.91
C PHE A 25 -0.82 -11.11 8.88
N MET A 26 -0.28 -9.99 8.38
CA MET A 26 0.09 -8.83 9.20
C MET A 26 -1.10 -8.29 9.99
N THR A 27 -2.29 -8.18 9.39
CA THR A 27 -3.49 -7.73 10.11
C THR A 27 -3.89 -8.68 11.24
N LEU A 28 -3.71 -9.99 11.07
CA LEU A 28 -3.97 -10.98 12.11
C LEU A 28 -2.95 -10.85 13.24
N LEU A 29 -1.67 -10.69 12.91
CA LEU A 29 -0.59 -10.48 13.87
C LEU A 29 -0.82 -9.18 14.66
N GLU A 30 -1.16 -8.08 14.00
CA GLU A 30 -1.49 -6.81 14.63
C GLU A 30 -2.59 -6.97 15.68
N ARG A 31 -3.70 -7.64 15.33
CA ARG A 31 -4.79 -7.94 16.29
C ARG A 31 -4.31 -8.73 17.51
N LYS A 32 -3.38 -9.69 17.32
CA LYS A 32 -2.83 -10.49 18.42
C LYS A 32 -1.89 -9.68 19.30
N VAL A 33 -0.97 -8.92 18.70
CA VAL A 33 0.00 -8.10 19.44
C VAL A 33 -0.72 -7.04 20.27
N ILE A 34 -1.72 -6.36 19.71
CA ILE A 34 -2.53 -5.38 20.44
C ILE A 34 -3.32 -6.05 21.58
N ALA A 35 -3.86 -7.25 21.35
CA ALA A 35 -4.56 -7.99 22.40
C ALA A 35 -3.62 -8.37 23.56
N TRP A 36 -2.42 -8.87 23.25
CA TRP A 36 -1.41 -9.21 24.26
C TRP A 36 -0.91 -8.00 25.03
N ALA A 37 -0.71 -6.86 24.36
CA ALA A 37 -0.37 -5.59 25.03
C ALA A 37 -1.46 -5.14 26.02
N GLN A 38 -2.72 -5.52 25.77
CA GLN A 38 -3.87 -5.25 26.64
C GLN A 38 -4.17 -6.41 27.61
N SER A 39 -3.25 -7.37 27.77
CA SER A 39 -3.43 -8.57 28.61
C SER A 39 -4.71 -9.36 28.30
N ARG A 40 -5.17 -9.37 27.03
CA ARG A 40 -6.28 -10.19 26.55
C ARG A 40 -5.84 -11.11 25.41
N LEU A 41 -6.58 -12.20 25.23
CA LEU A 41 -6.31 -13.12 24.12
C LEU A 41 -6.84 -12.53 22.81
N GLY A 42 -6.00 -12.60 21.77
CA GLY A 42 -6.39 -12.26 20.40
C GLY A 42 -7.37 -13.28 19.77
N PRO A 43 -7.53 -13.26 18.44
CA PRO A 43 -8.36 -14.23 17.73
C PRO A 43 -7.86 -15.68 17.95
N MET A 44 -8.71 -16.54 18.50
CA MET A 44 -8.39 -17.95 18.81
C MET A 44 -9.40 -18.97 18.23
N ARG A 45 -10.43 -18.50 17.51
CA ARG A 45 -11.61 -19.33 17.18
C ARG A 45 -11.57 -19.92 15.76
N VAL A 46 -11.20 -19.12 14.76
CA VAL A 46 -11.25 -19.53 13.35
C VAL A 46 -9.96 -20.28 12.99
N GLY A 47 -9.93 -21.59 13.27
CA GLY A 47 -8.76 -22.46 13.11
C GLY A 47 -7.75 -22.39 14.26
N PRO A 48 -6.65 -23.15 14.21
CA PRO A 48 -5.62 -23.15 15.25
C PRO A 48 -5.03 -21.74 15.39
N TYR A 49 -5.07 -21.20 16.60
CA TYR A 49 -4.67 -19.82 16.90
C TYR A 49 -5.34 -18.75 16.02
N GLY A 50 -6.52 -19.00 15.45
CA GLY A 50 -7.24 -18.03 14.63
C GLY A 50 -6.65 -17.78 13.23
N VAL A 51 -5.71 -18.61 12.75
CA VAL A 51 -5.01 -18.43 11.46
C VAL A 51 -5.96 -18.28 10.27
N LEU A 52 -7.09 -19.00 10.27
CA LEU A 52 -8.05 -18.95 9.17
C LEU A 52 -8.84 -17.63 9.12
N GLN A 53 -8.73 -16.77 10.15
CA GLN A 53 -9.30 -15.42 10.12
C GLN A 53 -8.77 -14.61 8.94
N ALA A 54 -7.49 -14.78 8.61
CA ALA A 54 -6.83 -14.15 7.48
C ALA A 54 -7.58 -14.42 6.16
N PHE A 55 -8.15 -15.62 5.97
CA PHE A 55 -8.91 -15.97 4.77
C PHE A 55 -10.40 -15.61 4.88
N ALA A 56 -10.97 -15.70 6.08
CA ALA A 56 -12.39 -15.39 6.31
C ALA A 56 -12.71 -13.91 6.04
N ASP A 57 -11.81 -12.98 6.40
CA ASP A 57 -12.03 -11.54 6.25
C ASP A 57 -12.11 -11.11 4.76
N PRO A 58 -11.16 -11.48 3.86
CA PRO A 58 -11.28 -11.20 2.43
C PRO A 58 -12.52 -11.83 1.78
N ILE A 59 -12.84 -13.10 2.10
CA ILE A 59 -14.04 -13.76 1.55
C ILE A 59 -15.30 -12.98 1.94
N LYS A 60 -15.40 -12.59 3.22
CA LYS A 60 -16.50 -11.74 3.70
C LYS A 60 -16.57 -10.43 2.92
N LEU A 61 -15.45 -9.75 2.72
CA LEU A 61 -15.42 -8.48 1.99
C LEU A 61 -15.78 -8.64 0.50
N MET A 62 -15.37 -9.72 -0.16
CA MET A 62 -15.73 -10.01 -1.56
C MET A 62 -17.21 -10.33 -1.73
N THR A 63 -17.82 -11.00 -0.76
CA THR A 63 -19.27 -11.27 -0.76
C THR A 63 -20.10 -10.09 -0.26
N LYS A 64 -19.45 -9.06 0.29
CA LYS A 64 -20.16 -7.91 0.82
C LYS A 64 -20.63 -7.03 -0.33
N GLU A 65 -21.87 -6.58 -0.25
CA GLU A 65 -22.44 -5.62 -1.20
C GLU A 65 -21.58 -4.35 -1.26
N ASP A 66 -21.18 -3.99 -2.48
CA ASP A 66 -20.51 -2.72 -2.78
C ASP A 66 -21.57 -1.64 -3.00
N ILE A 67 -21.56 -0.62 -2.16
CA ILE A 67 -22.58 0.44 -2.13
C ILE A 67 -21.92 1.77 -2.48
N THR A 68 -22.32 2.35 -3.61
CA THR A 68 -21.98 3.73 -3.96
C THR A 68 -23.09 4.69 -3.53
N PRO A 69 -22.81 5.73 -2.70
CA PRO A 69 -23.83 6.68 -2.27
C PRO A 69 -24.50 7.39 -3.46
N ALA A 70 -25.80 7.64 -3.38
CA ALA A 70 -26.57 8.22 -4.49
C ALA A 70 -26.11 9.64 -4.88
N ASN A 71 -25.66 10.43 -3.90
CA ASN A 71 -25.20 11.81 -4.11
C ASN A 71 -23.68 11.90 -4.38
N ALA A 72 -22.95 10.79 -4.36
CA ALA A 72 -21.52 10.78 -4.61
C ALA A 72 -21.21 10.85 -6.11
N ASP A 73 -20.05 11.41 -6.45
CA ASP A 73 -19.52 11.31 -7.81
C ASP A 73 -19.05 9.86 -8.05
N LYS A 74 -19.80 9.11 -8.85
CA LYS A 74 -19.55 7.66 -9.07
C LYS A 74 -18.18 7.38 -9.67
N VAL A 75 -17.71 8.22 -10.58
CA VAL A 75 -16.43 8.00 -11.27
C VAL A 75 -15.30 8.28 -10.29
N MET A 76 -15.37 9.41 -9.58
CA MET A 76 -14.31 9.77 -8.65
C MET A 76 -14.29 8.88 -7.40
N PHE A 77 -15.46 8.44 -6.93
CA PHE A 77 -15.60 7.56 -5.76
C PHE A 77 -15.00 6.18 -6.01
N THR A 78 -15.10 5.66 -7.25
CA THR A 78 -14.51 4.37 -7.64
C THR A 78 -13.02 4.47 -7.98
N LEU A 79 -12.58 5.58 -8.61
CA LEU A 79 -11.17 5.80 -8.92
C LEU A 79 -10.31 6.12 -7.70
N ALA A 80 -10.85 6.77 -6.68
CA ALA A 80 -10.06 7.22 -5.54
C ALA A 80 -9.38 6.07 -4.76
N PRO A 81 -10.05 4.93 -4.44
CA PRO A 81 -9.39 3.76 -3.87
C PRO A 81 -8.29 3.18 -4.76
N ILE A 82 -8.50 3.16 -6.08
CA ILE A 82 -7.52 2.67 -7.06
C ILE A 82 -6.27 3.57 -7.04
N LEU A 83 -6.45 4.89 -7.01
CA LEU A 83 -5.37 5.85 -6.98
C LEU A 83 -4.54 5.79 -5.69
N SER A 84 -5.13 5.32 -4.59
CA SER A 84 -4.39 5.09 -3.34
C SER A 84 -3.64 3.75 -3.35
N LEU A 85 -4.25 2.71 -3.93
CA LEU A 85 -3.74 1.34 -3.88
C LEU A 85 -2.67 1.06 -4.95
N VAL A 86 -2.80 1.59 -6.17
CA VAL A 86 -1.84 1.35 -7.26
C VAL A 86 -0.43 1.85 -6.91
N PRO A 87 -0.24 3.09 -6.42
CA PRO A 87 1.08 3.55 -6.00
C PRO A 87 1.74 2.67 -4.95
N ALA A 88 0.95 2.17 -3.98
CA ALA A 88 1.46 1.30 -2.93
C ALA A 88 2.07 0.00 -3.48
N PHE A 89 1.49 -0.57 -4.54
CA PHE A 89 2.04 -1.76 -5.19
C PHE A 89 3.23 -1.44 -6.11
N VAL A 90 3.16 -0.34 -6.85
CA VAL A 90 4.18 0.04 -7.83
C VAL A 90 5.54 0.31 -7.16
N VAL A 91 5.56 0.85 -5.94
CA VAL A 91 6.79 1.09 -5.16
C VAL A 91 7.60 -0.18 -4.95
N PHE A 92 6.95 -1.34 -4.76
CA PHE A 92 7.65 -2.62 -4.56
C PHE A 92 8.39 -3.14 -5.80
N ALA A 93 8.16 -2.56 -6.98
CA ALA A 93 8.88 -2.96 -8.19
C ALA A 93 10.37 -2.60 -8.15
N VAL A 94 10.74 -1.58 -7.36
CA VAL A 94 12.10 -1.01 -7.31
C VAL A 94 12.87 -1.43 -6.04
N ILE A 95 12.19 -2.03 -5.07
CA ILE A 95 12.82 -2.49 -3.83
C ILE A 95 13.54 -3.83 -4.10
N PRO A 96 14.86 -3.94 -3.88
CA PRO A 96 15.55 -5.21 -3.99
C PRO A 96 15.38 -6.06 -2.73
N PHE A 97 15.08 -7.35 -2.93
CA PHE A 97 15.03 -8.35 -1.84
C PHE A 97 16.31 -9.18 -1.73
N GLY A 98 17.30 -8.92 -2.59
CA GLY A 98 18.57 -9.64 -2.66
C GLY A 98 19.44 -9.08 -3.78
N SER A 99 20.71 -9.50 -3.81
CA SER A 99 21.72 -9.02 -4.77
C SER A 99 21.55 -9.59 -6.18
N ASP A 100 20.94 -10.78 -6.32
CA ASP A 100 20.79 -11.38 -7.63
C ASP A 100 19.67 -10.72 -8.43
N PRO A 101 19.80 -10.65 -9.77
CA PRO A 101 18.75 -10.16 -10.67
C PRO A 101 17.40 -10.87 -10.54
N LEU A 102 17.32 -11.98 -9.83
CA LEU A 102 16.07 -12.68 -9.53
C LEU A 102 15.22 -11.95 -8.47
N TYR A 103 15.86 -11.21 -7.56
CA TYR A 103 15.24 -10.66 -6.34
C TYR A 103 14.80 -9.18 -6.46
N TYR A 104 14.87 -8.60 -7.65
CA TYR A 104 14.27 -7.30 -7.97
C TYR A 104 13.56 -7.35 -9.33
N VAL A 105 12.53 -6.50 -9.50
CA VAL A 105 11.73 -6.48 -10.73
C VAL A 105 12.40 -5.59 -11.76
N ALA A 106 12.70 -4.34 -11.40
CA ALA A 106 13.32 -3.36 -12.28
C ALA A 106 14.40 -2.58 -11.54
N ASP A 107 15.56 -2.44 -12.19
CA ASP A 107 16.60 -1.50 -11.78
C ASP A 107 16.37 -0.17 -12.50
N ILE A 108 16.11 0.88 -11.71
CA ILE A 108 15.87 2.23 -12.19
C ILE A 108 16.98 3.11 -11.61
N ASN A 109 17.72 3.81 -12.47
CA ASN A 109 18.82 4.69 -12.08
C ASN A 109 18.40 5.74 -11.03
N VAL A 110 17.15 6.21 -11.11
CA VAL A 110 16.51 7.15 -10.17
C VAL A 110 15.46 6.46 -9.29
N GLY A 111 15.81 5.30 -8.73
CA GLY A 111 14.90 4.46 -7.94
C GLY A 111 14.31 5.17 -6.71
N LEU A 112 15.15 5.89 -5.94
CA LEU A 112 14.66 6.59 -4.74
C LEU A 112 13.70 7.75 -5.08
N LEU A 113 14.00 8.53 -6.13
CA LEU A 113 13.12 9.60 -6.60
C LEU A 113 11.80 9.05 -7.15
N PHE A 114 11.85 7.88 -7.80
CA PHE A 114 10.66 7.18 -8.25
C PHE A 114 9.74 6.81 -7.08
N ILE A 115 10.30 6.24 -6.00
CA ILE A 115 9.53 5.88 -4.80
C ILE A 115 8.82 7.11 -4.24
N ILE A 116 9.54 8.21 -4.01
CA ILE A 116 8.96 9.45 -3.45
C ILE A 116 7.87 10.01 -4.38
N SER A 117 8.13 10.07 -5.68
CA SER A 117 7.18 10.63 -6.65
C SER A 117 5.89 9.81 -6.72
N VAL A 118 6.01 8.48 -6.67
CA VAL A 118 4.86 7.57 -6.72
C VAL A 118 4.08 7.64 -5.41
N THR A 119 4.74 7.70 -4.24
CA THR A 119 4.03 7.81 -2.96
C THR A 119 3.21 9.09 -2.86
N SER A 120 3.68 10.21 -3.42
CA SER A 120 2.94 11.48 -3.44
C SER A 120 1.61 11.37 -4.19
N ILE A 121 1.54 10.54 -5.23
CA ILE A 121 0.29 10.27 -5.97
C ILE A 121 -0.76 9.61 -5.07
N GLY A 122 -0.33 8.75 -4.13
CA GLY A 122 -1.22 8.06 -3.20
C GLY A 122 -2.03 9.02 -2.31
N VAL A 123 -1.46 10.18 -1.96
CA VAL A 123 -2.14 11.19 -1.13
C VAL A 123 -3.33 11.82 -1.86
N TYR A 124 -3.24 11.97 -3.19
CA TYR A 124 -4.36 12.47 -3.99
C TYR A 124 -5.58 11.55 -3.89
N GLY A 125 -5.38 10.23 -3.82
CA GLY A 125 -6.47 9.27 -3.62
C GLY A 125 -7.29 9.56 -2.35
N ILE A 126 -6.64 10.02 -1.27
CA ILE A 126 -7.28 10.29 0.02
C ILE A 126 -8.17 11.55 -0.06
N ILE A 127 -7.67 12.64 -0.63
CA ILE A 127 -8.45 13.88 -0.80
C ILE A 127 -9.65 13.61 -1.71
N LEU A 128 -9.41 12.93 -2.83
CA LEU A 128 -10.41 12.67 -3.84
C LEU A 128 -11.50 11.74 -3.33
N ALA A 129 -11.18 10.74 -2.49
CA ALA A 129 -12.18 9.92 -1.82
C ALA A 129 -13.07 10.76 -0.89
N GLY A 130 -12.47 11.68 -0.12
CA GLY A 130 -13.20 12.59 0.76
C GLY A 130 -14.15 13.51 0.00
N TRP A 131 -13.68 14.10 -1.10
CA TRP A 131 -14.49 14.99 -1.95
C TRP A 131 -15.57 14.25 -2.73
N ALA A 132 -15.24 13.11 -3.35
CA ALA A 132 -16.17 12.32 -4.16
C ALA A 132 -17.38 11.81 -3.39
N SER A 133 -17.24 11.61 -2.06
CA SER A 133 -18.33 11.18 -1.19
C SER A 133 -19.48 12.18 -1.04
N ASN A 134 -19.30 13.43 -1.49
CA ASN A 134 -20.25 14.54 -1.39
C ASN A 134 -20.85 14.72 0.03
N SER A 135 -20.01 14.55 1.05
CA SER A 135 -20.36 14.77 2.45
C SER A 135 -19.28 15.59 3.15
N LYS A 136 -19.69 16.53 4.00
CA LYS A 136 -18.78 17.45 4.71
C LYS A 136 -17.87 16.72 5.69
N TYR A 137 -18.33 15.62 6.30
CA TYR A 137 -17.55 14.88 7.29
C TYR A 137 -16.35 14.13 6.68
N PRO A 138 -16.53 13.28 5.64
CA PRO A 138 -15.39 12.68 4.94
C PRO A 138 -14.47 13.71 4.29
N LEU A 139 -15.03 14.82 3.77
CA LEU A 139 -14.21 15.89 3.20
C LEU A 139 -13.27 16.51 4.24
N LEU A 140 -13.79 16.87 5.43
CA LEU A 140 -12.96 17.41 6.52
C LEU A 140 -11.90 16.41 6.99
N ALA A 141 -12.25 15.12 7.08
CA ALA A 141 -11.30 14.07 7.43
C ALA A 141 -10.20 13.91 6.36
N GLY A 142 -10.58 13.91 5.08
CA GLY A 142 -9.65 13.84 3.94
C GLY A 142 -8.68 15.01 3.91
N LEU A 143 -9.16 16.24 4.14
CA LEU A 143 -8.31 17.44 4.21
C LEU A 143 -7.29 17.34 5.35
N ARG A 144 -7.70 16.86 6.54
CA ARG A 144 -6.80 16.68 7.69
C ARG A 144 -5.72 15.63 7.42
N ALA A 145 -6.14 14.45 6.94
CA ALA A 145 -5.22 13.36 6.62
C ALA A 145 -4.19 13.80 5.57
N SER A 146 -4.63 14.54 4.56
CA SER A 146 -3.76 14.95 3.45
C SER A 146 -2.81 16.06 3.85
N ALA A 147 -3.27 17.05 4.63
CA ALA A 147 -2.39 18.06 5.21
C ALA A 147 -1.29 17.42 6.05
N GLN A 148 -1.64 16.40 6.85
CA GLN A 148 -0.67 15.66 7.65
C GLN A 148 0.33 14.91 6.76
N LEU A 149 -0.15 14.11 5.81
CA LEU A 149 0.70 13.26 4.97
C LEU A 149 1.68 14.08 4.13
N ILE A 150 1.21 15.15 3.46
CA ILE A 150 2.08 16.05 2.68
C ILE A 150 3.17 16.66 3.58
N SER A 151 2.80 17.09 4.79
CA SER A 151 3.78 17.69 5.72
C SER A 151 4.88 16.71 6.11
N TYR A 152 4.52 15.45 6.38
CA TYR A 152 5.51 14.41 6.72
C TYR A 152 6.32 13.96 5.50
N GLU A 153 5.74 13.98 4.30
CA GLU A 153 6.41 13.59 3.08
C GLU A 153 7.56 14.55 2.72
N ILE A 154 7.36 15.86 2.92
CA ILE A 154 8.42 16.85 2.76
C ILE A 154 9.55 16.59 3.77
N ALA A 155 9.22 16.33 5.04
CA ALA A 155 10.22 16.04 6.07
C ALA A 155 11.03 14.78 5.73
N VAL A 156 10.37 13.69 5.33
CA VAL A 156 11.02 12.44 4.91
C VAL A 156 11.91 12.68 3.69
N THR A 157 11.42 13.41 2.68
CA THR A 157 12.21 13.75 1.48
C THR A 157 13.48 14.49 1.85
N MET A 158 13.43 15.45 2.77
CA MET A 158 14.61 16.18 3.24
C MET A 158 15.59 15.28 4.01
N THR A 159 15.10 14.34 4.81
CA THR A 159 15.99 13.36 5.48
C THR A 159 16.68 12.43 4.49
N LEU A 160 15.99 12.02 3.42
CA LEU A 160 16.55 11.15 2.38
C LEU A 160 17.68 11.82 1.60
N VAL A 161 17.68 13.16 1.45
CA VAL A 161 18.80 13.89 0.83
C VAL A 161 20.13 13.57 1.52
N SER A 162 20.15 13.49 2.85
CA SER A 162 21.37 13.15 3.58
C SER A 162 21.91 11.75 3.26
N VAL A 163 21.00 10.79 3.03
CA VAL A 163 21.32 9.40 2.67
C VAL A 163 21.83 9.31 1.23
N ILE A 164 21.25 10.08 0.31
CA ILE A 164 21.72 10.15 -1.08
C ILE A 164 23.17 10.67 -1.13
N LEU A 165 23.47 11.71 -0.35
CA LEU A 165 24.81 12.30 -0.30
C LEU A 165 25.86 11.33 0.25
N THR A 166 25.51 10.46 1.20
CA THR A 166 26.43 9.46 1.73
C THR A 166 26.58 8.23 0.83
N ALA A 167 25.49 7.80 0.17
CA ALA A 167 25.50 6.65 -0.73
C ALA A 167 26.16 6.97 -2.09
N GLY A 168 26.04 8.21 -2.58
CA GLY A 168 26.56 8.62 -3.89
C GLY A 168 25.80 8.05 -5.08
N THR A 169 24.65 7.43 -4.87
CA THR A 169 23.79 6.83 -5.90
C THR A 169 22.31 7.04 -5.58
N LEU A 170 21.48 7.03 -6.62
CA LEU A 170 20.00 7.10 -6.53
C LEU A 170 19.34 5.75 -6.87
N SER A 171 20.11 4.78 -7.36
CA SER A 171 19.60 3.42 -7.56
C SER A 171 19.43 2.74 -6.20
N MET A 172 18.41 1.89 -6.13
CA MET A 172 18.11 1.08 -4.95
C MET A 172 18.87 -0.24 -4.95
N VAL A 173 19.39 -0.66 -6.10
CA VAL A 173 20.11 -1.93 -6.33
C VAL A 173 21.61 -1.75 -6.12
#